data_AF-A0A7C6XYA2-F1
#
_entry.id   AF-A0A7C6XYA2-F1
#
_cell.length_a   1.000
_cell.length_b   1.000
_cell.length_c   1.000
_cell.angle_alpha   90.00
_cell.angle_beta   90.00
_cell.angle_gamma   90.00
#
_symmetry.space_group_name_H-M   'P 1'
#
loop_
_entity.id
_entity.type
_entity.pdbx_description
1 polymer ?
#
loop_
_entity_poly.entity_id
_entity_poly.type
_entity_poly.pdbx_seq_one_letter_code
_entity_poly.pdbx_strand_id
1 'polypeptide(L)' 'MTGPSTIRGPLRVHPTNPRYFTDDGERVVYLTGSHTWANLQDIGLPGGPPFPYREYLDFMEAYGHNFMRLWMFEQPERAS' A
#
# COMPACT_ATOMS: atom_id res chain seq x y z
N MET A 1 -7.67 21.47 -6.99
CA MET A 1 -7.20 20.09 -6.70
C MET A 1 -7.25 19.91 -5.21
N THR A 2 -8.15 19.06 -4.71
CA THR A 2 -8.18 18.66 -3.30
C THR A 2 -6.89 17.90 -2.99
N GLY A 3 -6.17 18.32 -1.95
CA GLY A 3 -4.98 17.61 -1.48
C GLY A 3 -5.29 16.18 -1.01
N PRO A 4 -4.27 15.38 -0.70
CA PRO A 4 -4.45 14.00 -0.30
C PRO A 4 -5.43 13.90 0.87
N SER A 5 -6.47 13.10 0.68
CA SER A 5 -7.51 12.89 1.68
C SER A 5 -6.99 11.98 2.79
N THR A 6 -6.77 12.53 3.98
CA THR A 6 -6.33 11.76 5.15
C THR A 6 -7.41 10.75 5.57
N ILE A 7 -6.98 9.52 5.84
CA ILE A 7 -7.80 8.47 6.46
C ILE A 7 -7.84 8.72 7.97
N ARG A 8 -9.04 8.85 8.54
CA ARG A 8 -9.27 9.25 9.94
C ARG A 8 -9.41 8.07 10.91
N GLY A 9 -9.45 6.85 10.41
CA GLY A 9 -9.57 5.64 11.22
C GLY A 9 -9.60 4.37 10.37
N PRO A 10 -9.84 3.20 10.99
CA PRO A 10 -9.93 1.93 10.26
C PRO A 10 -10.99 1.99 9.16
N LEU A 11 -10.64 1.47 7.99
CA LEU A 11 -11.58 1.33 6.88
C LEU A 11 -12.65 0.28 7.21
N ARG A 12 -13.89 0.60 6.85
CA ARG A 12 -15.06 -0.26 7.00
C ARG A 12 -15.88 -0.22 5.71
N VAL A 13 -16.78 -1.20 5.55
CA VAL A 13 -17.69 -1.24 4.38
C VAL A 13 -18.58 0.00 4.40
N HIS A 14 -18.74 0.66 3.25
CA HIS A 14 -19.58 1.86 3.15
C HIS A 14 -21.07 1.50 3.28
N PRO A 15 -21.84 2.18 4.16
CA PRO A 15 -23.19 1.74 4.55
C PRO A 15 -24.21 1.77 3.39
N THR A 16 -24.11 2.75 2.50
CA THR A 16 -25.02 2.92 1.36
C THR A 16 -24.58 2.16 0.10
N ASN A 17 -23.30 1.81 -0.02
CA ASN A 17 -22.77 1.12 -1.20
C ASN A 17 -21.66 0.14 -0.78
N PRO A 18 -22.00 -1.13 -0.52
CA PRO A 18 -21.09 -2.10 0.09
C PRO A 18 -19.94 -2.54 -0.82
N ARG A 19 -19.86 -2.03 -2.06
CA ARG A 19 -18.72 -2.24 -2.97
C ARG A 19 -17.50 -1.37 -2.64
N TYR A 20 -17.67 -0.37 -1.76
CA TYR A 20 -16.63 0.59 -1.40
C TYR A 20 -16.35 0.59 0.11
N PHE A 21 -15.22 1.20 0.48
CA PHE A 21 -14.86 1.47 1.87
C PHE A 21 -15.23 2.89 2.29
N THR A 22 -15.20 3.13 3.60
CA THR A 22 -15.27 4.45 4.21
C THR A 22 -14.48 4.46 5.52
N ASP A 23 -13.98 5.63 5.91
CA ASP A 23 -13.34 5.87 7.22
C ASP A 23 -14.24 6.65 8.18
N ASP A 24 -15.27 7.34 7.68
CA ASP A 24 -16.19 8.19 8.46
C ASP A 24 -17.68 7.84 8.31
N GLY A 25 -18.04 6.98 7.35
CA GLY A 25 -19.42 6.62 7.05
C GLY A 25 -20.05 7.45 5.91
N GLU A 26 -19.37 8.49 5.45
CA GLU A 26 -19.89 9.46 4.47
C GLU A 26 -19.10 9.44 3.16
N ARG A 27 -17.77 9.41 3.26
CA ARG A 27 -16.88 9.44 2.10
C ARG A 27 -16.58 8.03 1.60
N VAL A 28 -16.68 7.84 0.28
CA VAL A 28 -16.16 6.65 -0.39
C VAL A 28 -14.63 6.71 -0.44
N VAL A 29 -14.01 5.62 0.01
CA VAL A 29 -12.59 5.33 -0.18
C VAL A 29 -12.49 4.18 -1.19
N TYR A 30 -11.85 4.45 -2.32
CA TYR A 30 -11.52 3.45 -3.33
C TYR A 30 -10.03 3.12 -3.25
N LEU A 31 -9.72 1.84 -3.01
CA LEU A 31 -8.35 1.38 -2.88
C LEU A 31 -7.77 1.11 -4.27
N THR A 32 -6.75 1.88 -4.63
CA THR A 32 -5.94 1.62 -5.82
C THR A 32 -4.50 1.51 -5.40
N GLY A 33 -3.83 0.48 -5.89
CA GLY A 33 -2.54 0.11 -5.35
C GLY A 33 -1.71 -0.71 -6.28
N SER A 34 -0.42 -0.73 -6.01
CA SER A 34 0.54 -1.66 -6.57
C SER A 34 1.21 -2.43 -5.43
N HIS A 35 1.81 -3.57 -5.77
CA HIS A 35 2.64 -4.31 -4.84
C HIS A 35 3.69 -5.13 -5.59
N THR A 36 4.78 -5.42 -4.91
CA THR A 36 5.76 -6.43 -5.32
C THR A 36 5.99 -7.38 -4.14
N TRP A 37 6.82 -8.39 -4.32
CA TRP A 37 7.27 -9.23 -3.20
C TRP A 37 8.28 -8.53 -2.29
N ALA A 38 9.01 -7.53 -2.83
CA ALA A 38 10.14 -6.91 -2.16
C ALA A 38 9.77 -5.63 -1.37
N ASN A 39 8.52 -5.17 -1.46
CA ASN A 39 8.09 -3.87 -0.93
C ASN A 39 7.88 -3.85 0.60
N LEU A 40 8.04 -4.97 1.31
CA LEU A 40 8.15 -5.02 2.77
C LEU A 40 9.56 -5.46 3.19
N GLN A 41 9.97 -6.62 2.69
CA GLN A 41 11.28 -7.20 2.92
C GLN A 41 11.99 -7.27 1.57
N ASP A 42 13.17 -6.66 1.48
CA ASP A 42 13.99 -6.80 0.28
C ASP A 42 14.33 -8.28 0.03
N ILE A 43 14.28 -8.69 -1.24
CA ILE A 43 14.66 -10.05 -1.64
C ILE A 43 16.19 -10.23 -1.52
N GLY A 44 16.97 -9.16 -1.57
CA GLY A 44 18.41 -9.18 -1.27
C GLY A 44 19.20 -10.12 -2.18
N LEU A 45 18.97 -10.02 -3.50
CA LEU A 45 19.68 -10.86 -4.48
C LEU A 45 21.20 -10.57 -4.40
N PRO A 46 22.07 -11.59 -4.31
CA PRO A 46 23.51 -11.38 -4.24
C PRO A 46 24.03 -10.53 -5.41
N GLY A 47 24.71 -9.43 -5.10
CA GLY A 47 25.24 -8.48 -6.09
C GLY A 47 24.20 -7.56 -6.74
N GLY A 48 22.93 -7.66 -6.36
CA GLY A 48 21.86 -6.76 -6.79
C GLY A 48 21.79 -5.49 -5.93
N PRO A 49 21.26 -4.36 -6.46
CA PRO A 49 20.94 -3.20 -5.66
C PRO A 49 19.79 -3.52 -4.69
N PRO A 50 19.66 -2.77 -3.57
CA PRO A 50 18.50 -2.89 -2.69
C PRO A 50 17.23 -2.41 -3.39
N PHE A 51 16.07 -2.80 -2.86
CA PHE A 51 14.76 -2.37 -3.34
C PHE A 51 14.67 -0.82 -3.29
N PRO A 52 14.39 -0.15 -4.42
CA PRO A 52 14.37 1.31 -4.52
C PRO A 52 13.07 1.86 -3.92
N TYR A 53 13.01 1.95 -2.60
CA TYR A 53 11.76 2.26 -1.88
C TYR A 53 11.26 3.68 -2.15
N ARG A 54 12.16 4.66 -2.31
CA ARG A 54 11.78 6.05 -2.60
C ARG A 54 11.13 6.14 -3.99
N GLU A 55 11.78 5.57 -4.99
CA GLU A 55 11.29 5.56 -6.37
C GLU A 55 9.96 4.79 -6.48
N TYR A 56 9.79 3.75 -5.68
CA TYR A 56 8.52 3.06 -5.55
C TYR A 56 7.42 3.96 -4.97
N LEU A 57 7.69 4.76 -3.94
CA LEU A 57 6.71 5.72 -3.42
C LEU A 57 6.39 6.84 -4.41
N ASP A 58 7.40 7.37 -5.11
CA ASP A 58 7.21 8.38 -6.15
C ASP A 58 6.34 7.82 -7.29
N PHE A 59 6.58 6.56 -7.68
CA PHE A 59 5.72 5.83 -8.62
C PHE A 59 4.29 5.71 -8.08
N MET A 60 4.10 5.30 -6.83
CA MET A 60 2.77 5.16 -6.23
C MET A 60 1.99 6.48 -6.26
N GLU A 61 2.65 7.59 -5.89
CA GLU A 61 2.04 8.92 -5.93
C GLU A 61 1.71 9.37 -7.36
N ALA A 62 2.66 9.18 -8.30
CA ALA A 62 2.48 9.58 -9.70
C ALA A 62 1.29 8.90 -10.40
N TYR A 63 0.95 7.67 -9.99
CA TYR A 63 -0.19 6.91 -10.50
C TYR A 63 -1.43 6.96 -9.60
N GLY A 64 -1.43 7.79 -8.55
CA GLY A 64 -2.58 8.00 -7.66
C GLY A 64 -2.91 6.81 -6.76
N HIS A 65 -1.93 5.94 -6.49
CA HIS A 65 -2.09 4.80 -5.59
C HIS A 65 -2.11 5.24 -4.12
N ASN A 66 -2.99 4.63 -3.33
CA ASN A 66 -3.22 4.93 -1.91
C ASN A 66 -3.12 3.70 -1.00
N PHE A 67 -2.78 2.54 -1.57
CA PHE A 67 -2.73 1.26 -0.90
C PHE A 67 -1.58 0.41 -1.46
N MET A 68 -0.86 -0.32 -0.62
CA MET A 68 0.04 -1.39 -1.06
C MET A 68 -0.18 -2.64 -0.22
N ARG A 69 -0.13 -3.80 -0.87
CA ARG A 69 -0.10 -5.10 -0.18
C ARG A 69 1.34 -5.44 0.15
N LEU A 70 1.57 -5.92 1.37
CA LEU A 70 2.88 -6.34 1.87
C LEU A 70 2.93 -7.87 1.94
N TRP A 71 4.11 -8.43 1.69
CA TRP A 71 4.38 -9.87 1.81
C TRP A 71 5.49 -10.08 2.82
N MET A 72 5.24 -10.92 3.82
CA MET A 72 6.22 -11.33 4.81
C MET A 72 6.75 -12.72 4.45
N PHE A 73 8.07 -12.86 4.37
CA PHE A 73 8.73 -14.15 4.20
C PHE A 73 9.26 -14.63 5.54
N GLU A 74 8.88 -15.85 5.92
CA GLU A 74 9.26 -16.47 7.21
C GLU A 74 10.32 -17.56 7.02
N GLN A 75 11.22 -17.39 6.04
CA GLN A 75 12.32 -18.35 5.87
C GLN A 75 13.29 -18.23 7.05
N PRO A 76 13.82 -19.34 7.61
CA PRO A 76 14.65 -19.32 8.83
C PRO A 76 15.86 -18.39 8.73
N GLU A 77 16.43 -18.26 7.54
CA GLU A 77 17.61 -17.43 7.26
C GLU A 77 17.27 -15.94 7.08
N ARG A 78 15.98 -15.60 6.97
CA ARG A 78 15.46 -14.25 6.67
C ARG A 78 14.45 -13.74 7.70
N ALA A 79 14.20 -14.52 8.75
CA ALA A 79 13.45 -14.10 9.92
C ALA A 79 14.40 -13.32 10.86
N SER A 80 14.63 -12.04 10.55
CA SER A 80 15.38 -11.11 11.39
C SER A 80 14.60 -9.83 11.58
#